data_AF-A0A959CSF7-F1
#
_entry.id   AF-A0A959CSF7-F1
#
_cell.length_a   1.000
_cell.length_b   1.000
_cell.length_c   1.000
_cell.angle_alpha   90.00
_cell.angle_beta   90.00
_cell.angle_gamma   90.00
#
_symmetry.space_group_name_H-M   'P 1'
#
loop_
_entity.id
_entity.type
_entity.pdbx_description
1 polymer ?
#
loop_
_entity_poly.entity_id
_entity_poly.type
_entity_poly.pdbx_seq_one_letter_code
_entity_poly.pdbx_strand_id
1 'polypeptide(L)'
;YEPNFYSTVIQDWGTSYLLATECGERAYTLVDLGHHLPNTNIEQIVATLMMKGKLGGFHFNDSKYGDDDLTVGSIKPYQLFLIFNELVYGMNNNTANNPTLAWMIDASHNVKDPLEDLIQSLEAIRLAYAQALLVDNRALEEAQAGNDTTRAQEILQDAFRTDVRPLLREARLQSGGALDPLALYRNLGVRRQLVRERGEKTVATGL
;
A
#
# COMPACT_ATOMS: atom_id res chain seq x y z
N TYR A 1 10.42 -11.36 -10.56
CA TYR A 1 10.75 -12.71 -11.09
C TYR A 1 9.79 -13.68 -10.43
N GLU A 2 9.95 -15.00 -10.63
CA GLU A 2 9.04 -16.03 -10.09
C GLU A 2 7.69 -16.08 -10.85
N PRO A 3 7.26 -17.26 -11.33
CA PRO A 3 7.95 -18.56 -11.29
C PRO A 3 9.12 -18.67 -12.30
N ASN A 4 9.32 -17.64 -13.14
CA ASN A 4 10.43 -17.63 -14.11
C ASN A 4 11.69 -17.00 -13.50
N PHE A 5 12.83 -17.70 -13.63
CA PHE A 5 14.10 -17.31 -13.01
C PHE A 5 15.16 -16.79 -14.00
N TYR A 6 14.80 -16.65 -15.27
CA TYR A 6 15.67 -16.05 -16.29
C TYR A 6 15.05 -14.79 -16.88
N SER A 7 13.83 -14.90 -17.43
CA SER A 7 13.06 -13.78 -17.96
C SER A 7 11.57 -13.95 -17.66
N THR A 8 10.89 -12.85 -17.35
CA THR A 8 9.42 -12.77 -17.29
C THR A 8 8.95 -11.85 -18.41
N VAL A 9 7.82 -12.15 -19.04
CA VAL A 9 7.28 -11.33 -20.16
C VAL A 9 6.92 -9.92 -19.71
N ILE A 10 6.31 -9.78 -18.54
CA ILE A 10 5.97 -8.49 -17.91
C ILE A 10 6.85 -8.37 -16.66
N GLN A 11 8.10 -7.99 -16.87
CA GLN A 11 9.13 -8.01 -15.83
C GLN A 11 9.19 -6.74 -14.97
N ASP A 12 8.63 -5.63 -15.45
CA ASP A 12 8.69 -4.33 -14.78
C ASP A 12 7.54 -3.40 -15.21
N TRP A 13 7.48 -2.24 -14.56
CA TRP A 13 6.52 -1.18 -14.85
C TRP A 13 6.62 -0.63 -16.28
N GLY A 14 7.79 -0.69 -16.91
CA GLY A 14 8.03 -0.17 -18.26
C GLY A 14 7.35 -1.04 -19.32
N THR A 15 7.54 -2.37 -19.24
CA THR A 15 6.80 -3.31 -20.10
C THR A 15 5.30 -3.28 -19.79
N SER A 16 4.91 -3.19 -18.52
CA SER A 16 3.49 -3.07 -18.14
C SER A 16 2.83 -1.83 -18.72
N TYR A 17 3.50 -0.67 -18.62
CA TYR A 17 3.07 0.59 -19.23
C TYR A 17 2.97 0.50 -20.76
N LEU A 18 3.96 -0.10 -21.43
CA LEU A 18 3.96 -0.29 -22.89
C LEU A 18 2.73 -1.11 -23.32
N LEU A 19 2.53 -2.29 -22.70
CA LEU A 19 1.41 -3.17 -23.03
C LEU A 19 0.05 -2.51 -22.73
N ALA A 20 -0.08 -1.86 -21.57
CA ALA A 20 -1.29 -1.13 -21.21
C ALA A 20 -1.59 0.04 -22.16
N THR A 21 -0.57 0.66 -22.75
CA THR A 21 -0.74 1.71 -23.74
C THR A 21 -1.22 1.14 -25.08
N GLU A 22 -0.57 0.07 -25.57
CA GLU A 22 -0.94 -0.60 -26.83
C GLU A 22 -2.32 -1.28 -26.77
N CYS A 23 -2.75 -1.77 -25.61
CA CYS A 23 -4.09 -2.35 -25.42
C CYS A 23 -5.23 -1.31 -25.49
N GLY A 24 -4.94 -0.01 -25.37
CA GLY A 24 -5.90 1.08 -25.48
C GLY A 24 -6.33 1.70 -24.14
N GLU A 25 -7.35 2.56 -24.20
CA GLU A 25 -7.73 3.46 -23.10
C GLU A 25 -8.33 2.76 -21.86
N ARG A 26 -8.74 1.49 -21.99
CA ARG A 26 -9.32 0.71 -20.88
C ARG A 26 -8.28 -0.15 -20.15
N ALA A 27 -7.01 -0.08 -20.55
CA ALA A 27 -5.92 -0.84 -19.95
C ALA A 27 -4.99 0.08 -19.16
N TYR A 28 -4.63 -0.37 -17.95
CA TYR A 28 -3.83 0.35 -16.97
C TYR A 28 -2.83 -0.59 -16.31
N THR A 29 -1.83 -0.01 -15.64
CA THR A 29 -0.83 -0.72 -14.85
C THR A 29 -1.32 -0.91 -13.41
N LEU A 30 -1.07 -2.09 -12.85
CA LEU A 30 -1.25 -2.38 -11.43
C LEU A 30 0.13 -2.50 -10.79
N VAL A 31 0.34 -1.87 -9.64
CA VAL A 31 1.61 -1.87 -8.91
C VAL A 31 1.50 -2.78 -7.69
N ASP A 32 2.27 -3.87 -7.68
CA ASP A 32 2.48 -4.72 -6.51
C ASP A 32 3.77 -4.32 -5.80
N LEU A 33 3.72 -4.08 -4.49
CA LEU A 33 4.87 -3.57 -3.74
C LEU A 33 6.04 -4.58 -3.67
N GLY A 34 5.77 -5.88 -3.76
CA GLY A 34 6.76 -6.96 -3.74
C GLY A 34 7.49 -7.17 -5.08
N HIS A 35 6.94 -6.68 -6.19
CA HIS A 35 7.33 -7.12 -7.54
C HIS A 35 8.43 -6.28 -8.20
N HIS A 36 9.33 -5.71 -7.39
CA HIS A 36 10.37 -4.81 -7.87
C HIS A 36 11.78 -5.35 -7.59
N LEU A 37 12.74 -4.93 -8.41
CA LEU A 37 14.15 -5.25 -8.17
C LEU A 37 14.62 -4.64 -6.83
N PRO A 38 15.64 -5.22 -6.17
CA PRO A 38 16.18 -4.67 -4.93
C PRO A 38 16.54 -3.19 -5.07
N ASN A 39 16.16 -2.40 -4.05
CA ASN A 39 16.39 -0.95 -3.96
C ASN A 39 15.66 -0.08 -5.00
N THR A 40 14.67 -0.62 -5.71
CA THR A 40 13.81 0.18 -6.59
C THR A 40 13.08 1.25 -5.79
N ASN A 41 13.08 2.49 -6.31
CA ASN A 41 12.24 3.57 -5.82
C ASN A 41 10.82 3.37 -6.38
N ILE A 42 9.94 2.76 -5.58
CA ILE A 42 8.58 2.37 -5.99
C ILE A 42 7.68 3.60 -6.07
N GLU A 43 7.80 4.52 -5.13
CA GLU A 43 7.06 5.79 -5.11
C GLU A 43 7.32 6.64 -6.36
N GLN A 44 8.53 6.62 -6.92
CA GLN A 44 8.83 7.24 -8.21
C GLN A 44 8.10 6.55 -9.39
N ILE A 45 7.97 5.22 -9.36
CA ILE A 45 7.19 4.48 -10.37
C ILE A 45 5.72 4.89 -10.29
N VAL A 46 5.18 4.98 -9.08
CA VAL A 46 3.81 5.46 -8.83
C VAL A 46 3.60 6.86 -9.39
N ALA A 47 4.48 7.81 -9.05
CA ALA A 47 4.43 9.17 -9.58
C ALA A 47 4.48 9.20 -11.12
N THR A 48 5.34 8.36 -11.72
CA THR A 48 5.49 8.28 -13.17
C THR A 48 4.24 7.72 -13.84
N LEU A 49 3.68 6.62 -13.34
CA LEU A 49 2.46 6.03 -13.89
C LEU A 49 1.25 6.96 -13.72
N MET A 50 1.17 7.68 -12.59
CA MET A 50 0.16 8.70 -12.34
C MET A 50 0.29 9.85 -13.35
N MET A 51 1.50 10.39 -13.56
CA MET A 51 1.75 11.42 -14.56
C MET A 51 1.39 10.95 -15.99
N LYS A 52 1.56 9.66 -16.28
CA LYS A 52 1.27 9.08 -17.60
C LYS A 52 -0.20 8.66 -17.80
N GLY A 53 -1.08 8.81 -16.81
CA GLY A 53 -2.48 8.40 -16.95
C GLY A 53 -2.65 6.88 -17.03
N LYS A 54 -1.69 6.12 -16.51
CA LYS A 54 -1.62 4.66 -16.65
C LYS A 54 -1.55 3.93 -15.31
N LEU A 55 -1.81 4.60 -14.19
CA LEU A 55 -1.96 3.95 -12.90
C LEU A 55 -3.40 3.48 -12.68
N GLY A 56 -3.61 2.17 -12.58
CA GLY A 56 -4.92 1.55 -12.39
C GLY A 56 -5.21 1.15 -10.95
N GLY A 57 -4.20 0.75 -10.18
CA GLY A 57 -4.38 0.30 -8.81
C GLY A 57 -3.16 -0.35 -8.18
N PHE A 58 -3.37 -0.92 -7.00
CA PHE A 58 -2.33 -1.46 -6.13
C PHE A 58 -2.67 -2.84 -5.58
N HIS A 59 -1.62 -3.64 -5.46
CA HIS A 59 -1.55 -4.77 -4.55
C HIS A 59 -0.61 -4.41 -3.39
N PHE A 60 -1.18 -4.29 -2.19
CA PHE A 60 -0.44 -3.95 -0.98
C PHE A 60 0.03 -5.21 -0.26
N ASN A 61 1.33 -5.26 -0.01
CA ASN A 61 2.05 -6.15 0.89
C ASN A 61 3.26 -5.39 1.46
N ASP A 62 4.13 -6.10 2.17
CA ASP A 62 5.49 -5.62 2.46
C ASP A 62 6.49 -6.74 2.18
N SER A 63 7.75 -6.38 2.04
CA SER A 63 8.81 -7.31 1.68
C SER A 63 10.19 -6.86 2.11
N LYS A 64 11.10 -7.83 2.23
CA LYS A 64 12.51 -7.60 2.52
C LYS A 64 13.42 -8.19 1.44
N TYR A 65 13.09 -9.34 0.86
CA TYR A 65 13.98 -10.08 -0.04
C TYR A 65 13.45 -10.14 -1.47
N GLY A 66 12.22 -10.60 -1.66
CA GLY A 66 11.56 -10.67 -2.97
C GLY A 66 10.06 -10.40 -2.82
N ASP A 67 9.25 -11.23 -3.46
CA ASP A 67 7.80 -11.21 -3.33
C ASP A 67 7.36 -11.93 -2.03
N ASP A 68 7.76 -11.37 -0.89
CA ASP A 68 7.62 -12.04 0.42
C ASP A 68 6.16 -12.04 0.93
N ASP A 69 5.28 -11.23 0.34
CA ASP A 69 3.84 -11.20 0.62
C ASP A 69 3.50 -10.94 2.11
N LEU A 70 4.30 -10.12 2.80
CA LEU A 70 4.14 -9.88 4.23
C LEU A 70 3.02 -8.88 4.52
N THR A 71 2.62 -8.82 5.80
CA THR A 71 1.73 -7.78 6.34
C THR A 71 2.16 -6.40 5.88
N VAL A 72 1.21 -5.63 5.35
CA VAL A 72 1.46 -4.30 4.81
C VAL A 72 2.08 -3.39 5.87
N GLY A 73 3.18 -2.70 5.51
CA GLY A 73 3.87 -1.73 6.36
C GLY A 73 4.63 -2.32 7.55
N SER A 74 4.82 -3.64 7.62
CA SER A 74 5.51 -4.31 8.73
C SER A 74 7.04 -4.25 8.67
N ILE A 75 7.63 -4.01 7.49
CA ILE A 75 9.08 -3.94 7.25
C ILE A 75 9.50 -2.52 6.89
N LYS A 76 8.79 -1.85 5.97
CA LYS A 76 9.15 -0.54 5.41
C LYS A 76 7.99 0.46 5.52
N PRO A 77 7.53 0.82 6.73
CA PRO A 77 6.39 1.73 6.91
C PRO A 77 6.62 3.12 6.30
N TYR A 78 7.86 3.61 6.25
CA TYR A 78 8.17 4.89 5.62
C TYR A 78 8.03 4.83 4.09
N GLN A 79 8.40 3.73 3.43
CA GLN A 79 8.18 3.56 1.99
C GLN A 79 6.68 3.54 1.67
N LEU A 80 5.88 2.85 2.49
CA LEU A 80 4.42 2.88 2.36
C LEU A 80 3.87 4.31 2.45
N PHE A 81 4.35 5.10 3.42
CA PHE A 81 4.00 6.52 3.53
C PHE A 81 4.41 7.32 2.29
N LEU A 82 5.63 7.14 1.75
CA LEU A 82 6.09 7.85 0.55
C LEU A 82 5.26 7.48 -0.68
N ILE A 83 4.85 6.22 -0.83
CA ILE A 83 3.90 5.81 -1.87
C ILE A 83 2.57 6.55 -1.69
N PHE A 84 2.04 6.60 -0.47
CA PHE A 84 0.80 7.34 -0.19
C PHE A 84 0.93 8.85 -0.39
N ASN A 85 2.12 9.44 -0.18
CA ASN A 85 2.40 10.85 -0.50
C ASN A 85 2.16 11.13 -1.98
N GLU A 86 2.75 10.32 -2.88
CA GLU A 86 2.55 10.45 -4.32
C GLU A 86 1.09 10.20 -4.72
N LEU A 87 0.40 9.28 -4.05
CA LEU A 87 -1.00 8.98 -4.33
C LEU A 87 -1.93 10.12 -3.93
N VAL A 88 -1.76 10.67 -2.73
CA VAL A 88 -2.55 11.81 -2.26
C VAL A 88 -2.35 13.01 -3.17
N TYR A 89 -1.10 13.35 -3.48
CA TYR A 89 -0.79 14.45 -4.40
C TYR A 89 -1.38 14.19 -5.79
N GLY A 90 -1.15 13.00 -6.33
CA GLY A 90 -1.60 12.61 -7.67
C GLY A 90 -3.13 12.61 -7.80
N MET A 91 -3.86 12.10 -6.81
CA MET A 91 -5.33 12.08 -6.83
C MET A 91 -5.91 13.50 -6.81
N ASN A 92 -5.27 14.43 -6.09
CA ASN A 92 -5.67 15.83 -6.06
C ASN A 92 -5.28 16.60 -7.34
N ASN A 93 -4.29 16.10 -8.09
CA ASN A 93 -3.73 16.73 -9.29
C ASN A 93 -3.80 15.82 -10.53
N ASN A 94 -4.89 15.05 -10.69
CA ASN A 94 -5.02 14.00 -11.69
C ASN A 94 -5.28 14.54 -13.13
N THR A 95 -4.36 15.33 -13.66
CA THR A 95 -4.45 15.96 -14.99
C THR A 95 -4.38 14.95 -16.14
N ALA A 96 -3.76 13.79 -15.91
CA ALA A 96 -3.64 12.71 -16.87
C ALA A 96 -4.87 11.77 -16.90
N ASN A 97 -5.94 12.08 -16.15
CA ASN A 97 -7.19 11.34 -16.10
C ASN A 97 -7.03 9.84 -15.80
N ASN A 98 -6.17 9.50 -14.83
CA ASN A 98 -6.13 8.14 -14.29
C ASN A 98 -7.53 7.76 -13.78
N PRO A 99 -7.92 6.49 -13.86
CA PRO A 99 -9.18 6.01 -13.31
C PRO A 99 -9.17 6.16 -11.79
N THR A 100 -10.34 5.98 -11.18
CA THR A 100 -10.39 5.72 -9.74
C THR A 100 -9.51 4.51 -9.44
N LEU A 101 -8.50 4.71 -8.60
CA LEU A 101 -7.54 3.66 -8.29
C LEU A 101 -8.22 2.50 -7.58
N ALA A 102 -7.84 1.29 -7.97
CA ALA A 102 -8.24 0.07 -7.32
C ALA A 102 -7.27 -0.25 -6.16
N TRP A 103 -7.79 -0.58 -4.98
CA TRP A 103 -6.99 -0.82 -3.77
C TRP A 103 -7.20 -2.26 -3.30
N MET A 104 -6.16 -3.08 -3.35
CA MET A 104 -6.22 -4.49 -2.95
C MET A 104 -5.06 -4.84 -2.02
N ILE A 105 -5.29 -5.77 -1.11
CA ILE A 105 -4.22 -6.45 -0.37
C ILE A 105 -3.97 -7.76 -1.11
N ASP A 106 -2.71 -8.00 -1.46
CA ASP A 106 -2.25 -9.28 -2.01
C ASP A 106 -1.11 -9.75 -1.12
N ALA A 107 -1.40 -10.72 -0.24
CA ALA A 107 -0.50 -11.12 0.83
C ALA A 107 -0.74 -12.57 1.27
N SER A 108 0.30 -13.19 1.81
CA SER A 108 0.38 -14.60 2.16
C SER A 108 0.59 -14.76 3.67
N HIS A 109 -0.44 -15.24 4.36
CA HIS A 109 -0.49 -15.27 5.82
C HIS A 109 0.04 -16.61 6.38
N ASN A 110 1.36 -16.76 6.41
CA ASN A 110 2.00 -18.05 6.71
C ASN A 110 2.10 -18.38 8.22
N VAL A 111 2.31 -17.37 9.07
CA VAL A 111 2.63 -17.56 10.50
C VAL A 111 1.68 -16.85 11.47
N LYS A 112 0.77 -16.03 10.94
CA LYS A 112 -0.23 -15.31 11.74
C LYS A 112 -1.61 -15.87 11.48
N ASP A 113 -2.54 -15.59 12.40
CA ASP A 113 -3.96 -15.67 12.09
C ASP A 113 -4.26 -14.73 10.91
N PRO A 114 -4.78 -15.23 9.77
CA PRO A 114 -5.01 -14.39 8.59
C PRO A 114 -5.94 -13.19 8.84
N LEU A 115 -6.88 -13.30 9.77
CA LEU A 115 -7.79 -12.20 10.09
C LEU A 115 -7.10 -11.13 10.94
N GLU A 116 -6.21 -11.53 11.85
CA GLU A 116 -5.40 -10.57 12.61
C GLU A 116 -4.44 -9.83 11.70
N ASP A 117 -3.82 -10.54 10.75
CA ASP A 117 -2.90 -9.95 9.77
C ASP A 117 -3.59 -8.94 8.86
N LEU A 118 -4.77 -9.28 8.32
CA LEU A 118 -5.58 -8.36 7.51
C LEU A 118 -6.00 -7.12 8.30
N ILE A 119 -6.36 -7.27 9.59
CA ILE A 119 -6.66 -6.11 10.46
C ILE A 119 -5.42 -5.21 10.60
N GLN A 120 -4.23 -5.79 10.80
CA GLN A 120 -2.97 -5.03 10.89
C GLN A 120 -2.62 -4.33 9.57
N SER A 121 -2.77 -5.01 8.44
CA SER A 121 -2.52 -4.45 7.10
C SER A 121 -3.46 -3.29 6.78
N LEU A 122 -4.75 -3.42 7.11
CA LEU A 122 -5.72 -2.33 6.97
C LEU A 122 -5.37 -1.12 7.85
N GLU A 123 -4.91 -1.36 9.09
CA GLU A 123 -4.45 -0.27 9.96
C GLU A 123 -3.24 0.45 9.35
N ALA A 124 -2.23 -0.29 8.86
CA ALA A 124 -1.03 0.26 8.26
C ALA A 124 -1.33 1.11 7.01
N ILE A 125 -2.20 0.62 6.12
CA ILE A 125 -2.68 1.35 4.94
C ILE A 125 -3.34 2.67 5.36
N ARG A 126 -4.21 2.63 6.37
CA ARG A 126 -4.92 3.82 6.86
C ARG A 126 -3.99 4.81 7.56
N LEU A 127 -2.98 4.32 8.29
CA LEU A 127 -1.96 5.16 8.92
C LEU A 127 -1.17 5.92 7.86
N ALA A 128 -0.63 5.21 6.86
CA ALA A 128 0.15 5.82 5.79
C ALA A 128 -0.68 6.83 4.98
N TYR A 129 -1.93 6.50 4.66
CA TYR A 129 -2.85 7.42 4.00
C TYR A 129 -3.13 8.68 4.83
N ALA A 130 -3.47 8.52 6.11
CA ALA A 130 -3.76 9.65 6.99
C ALA A 130 -2.52 10.53 7.22
N GLN A 131 -1.33 9.95 7.36
CA GLN A 131 -0.07 10.70 7.44
C GLN A 131 0.19 11.50 6.15
N ALA A 132 -0.01 10.91 4.98
CA ALA A 132 0.15 11.61 3.70
C ALA A 132 -0.82 12.78 3.55
N LEU A 133 -2.04 12.69 4.09
CA LEU A 133 -2.99 13.80 4.12
C LEU A 133 -2.54 15.00 4.99
N LEU A 134 -1.58 14.79 5.91
CA LEU A 134 -1.05 15.86 6.78
C LEU A 134 0.12 16.62 6.15
N VAL A 135 0.61 16.20 4.99
CA VAL A 135 1.74 16.86 4.31
C VAL A 135 1.32 18.26 3.86
N ASP A 136 2.07 19.29 4.30
CA ASP A 136 1.91 20.66 3.81
C ASP A 136 2.50 20.79 2.40
N ASN A 137 1.67 20.49 1.40
CA ASN A 137 2.07 20.51 -0.02
C ASN A 137 2.58 21.88 -0.45
N ARG A 138 2.01 22.97 0.07
CA ARG A 138 2.46 24.31 -0.30
C ARG A 138 3.87 24.58 0.25
N ALA A 139 4.11 24.30 1.52
CA ALA A 139 5.44 24.46 2.10
C ALA A 139 6.46 23.52 1.42
N LEU A 140 6.02 22.32 1.01
CA LEU A 140 6.87 21.37 0.29
C LEU A 140 7.26 21.92 -1.09
N GLU A 141 6.30 22.44 -1.86
CA GLU A 141 6.55 23.08 -3.17
C GLU A 141 7.48 24.30 -3.04
N GLU A 142 7.26 25.15 -2.03
CA GLU A 142 8.13 26.30 -1.75
C GLU A 142 9.58 25.86 -1.44
N ALA A 143 9.75 24.81 -0.61
CA ALA A 143 11.06 24.26 -0.29
C ALA A 143 11.76 23.63 -1.51
N GLN A 144 11.01 22.89 -2.34
CA GLN A 144 11.49 22.31 -3.59
C GLN A 144 11.96 23.38 -4.57
N ALA A 145 11.16 24.42 -4.78
CA ALA A 145 11.50 25.53 -5.67
C ALA A 145 12.74 26.31 -5.18
N GLY A 146 12.94 26.38 -3.87
CA GLY A 146 14.12 26.99 -3.24
C GLY A 146 15.35 26.08 -3.13
N ASN A 147 15.28 24.83 -3.63
CA ASN A 147 16.31 23.80 -3.46
C ASN A 147 16.69 23.51 -1.99
N ASP A 148 15.78 23.74 -1.05
CA ASP A 148 15.98 23.44 0.38
C ASP A 148 15.59 22.00 0.68
N THR A 149 16.51 21.08 0.39
CA THR A 149 16.32 19.64 0.60
C THR A 149 16.12 19.27 2.07
N THR A 150 16.71 20.05 2.99
CA THR A 150 16.56 19.82 4.43
C THR A 150 15.14 20.16 4.86
N ARG A 151 14.62 21.32 4.45
CA ARG A 151 13.25 21.71 4.75
C ARG A 151 12.23 20.76 4.12
N ALA A 152 12.44 20.35 2.87
CA ALA A 152 11.56 19.39 2.20
C ALA A 152 11.49 18.06 2.96
N GLN A 153 12.63 17.55 3.45
CA GLN A 153 12.68 16.33 4.25
C GLN A 153 11.94 16.50 5.58
N GLU A 154 12.14 17.61 6.30
CA GLU A 154 11.48 17.83 7.59
C GLU A 154 9.96 17.90 7.45
N ILE A 155 9.43 18.50 6.38
CA ILE A 155 7.97 18.53 6.12
C ILE A 155 7.39 17.12 6.00
N LEU A 156 8.06 16.23 5.26
CA LEU A 156 7.62 14.84 5.13
C LEU A 156 7.78 14.06 6.45
N GLN A 157 8.87 14.30 7.18
CA GLN A 157 9.13 13.64 8.46
C GLN A 157 8.13 14.05 9.54
N ASP A 158 7.74 15.33 9.59
CA ASP A 158 6.74 15.83 10.53
C ASP A 158 5.38 15.15 10.32
N ALA A 159 4.95 15.03 9.05
CA ALA A 159 3.73 14.31 8.70
C ALA A 159 3.81 12.82 9.05
N PHE A 160 4.90 12.14 8.67
CA PHE A 160 5.09 10.71 8.93
C PHE A 160 5.21 10.37 10.42
N ARG A 161 5.86 11.22 11.23
CA ARG A 161 6.06 10.98 12.67
C ARG A 161 4.84 11.35 13.51
N THR A 162 3.83 11.98 12.93
CA THR A 162 2.58 12.27 13.62
C THR A 162 1.84 10.97 13.93
N ASP A 163 1.50 10.75 15.21
CA ASP A 163 0.69 9.62 15.62
C ASP A 163 -0.78 9.86 15.26
N VAL A 164 -1.21 9.31 14.13
CA VAL A 164 -2.59 9.42 13.63
C VAL A 164 -3.51 8.30 14.14
N ARG A 165 -3.05 7.41 15.04
CA ARG A 165 -3.92 6.35 15.62
C ARG A 165 -5.19 6.90 16.29
N PRO A 166 -5.14 8.02 17.06
CA PRO A 166 -6.36 8.60 17.61
C PRO A 166 -7.37 9.03 16.54
N LEU A 167 -6.89 9.60 15.42
CA LEU A 167 -7.73 9.98 14.28
C LEU A 167 -8.41 8.77 13.65
N LEU A 168 -7.67 7.68 13.43
CA LEU A 168 -8.23 6.46 12.85
C LEU A 168 -9.23 5.78 13.78
N ARG A 169 -8.99 5.79 15.09
CA ARG A 169 -9.92 5.29 16.11
C ARG A 169 -11.25 6.04 16.05
N GLU A 170 -11.19 7.37 16.01
CA GLU A 170 -12.37 8.21 15.90
C GLU A 170 -13.12 7.98 14.58
N ALA A 171 -12.39 7.90 13.46
CA ALA A 171 -12.99 7.61 12.16
C ALA A 171 -13.72 6.25 12.13
N ARG A 172 -13.14 5.23 12.78
CA ARG A 172 -13.81 3.93 12.96
C ARG A 172 -15.07 4.06 13.80
N LEU A 173 -15.02 4.75 14.94
CA LEU A 173 -16.18 4.96 15.82
C LEU A 173 -17.33 5.62 15.07
N GLN A 174 -17.07 6.70 14.34
CA GLN A 174 -18.07 7.42 13.55
C GLN A 174 -18.68 6.57 12.44
N SER A 175 -17.93 5.58 11.93
CA SER A 175 -18.40 4.63 10.92
C SER A 175 -19.05 3.37 11.53
N GLY A 176 -19.27 3.33 12.84
CA GLY A 176 -19.84 2.17 13.55
C GLY A 176 -18.87 1.00 13.76
N GLY A 177 -17.57 1.23 13.54
CA GLY A 177 -16.49 0.26 13.75
C GLY A 177 -15.91 0.29 15.17
N ALA A 178 -15.05 -0.67 15.45
CA ALA A 178 -14.36 -0.78 16.74
C ALA A 178 -13.17 0.18 16.85
N LEU A 179 -12.97 0.79 18.01
CA LEU A 179 -11.78 1.60 18.30
C LEU A 179 -10.50 0.78 18.15
N ASP A 180 -10.50 -0.44 18.71
CA ASP A 180 -9.41 -1.41 18.62
C ASP A 180 -9.94 -2.73 18.01
N PRO A 181 -9.91 -2.86 16.67
CA PRO A 181 -10.46 -4.03 15.99
C PRO A 181 -9.76 -5.34 16.37
N LEU A 182 -8.43 -5.32 16.60
CA LEU A 182 -7.66 -6.50 16.95
C LEU A 182 -8.01 -6.98 18.36
N ALA A 183 -8.08 -6.06 19.34
CA ALA A 183 -8.50 -6.40 20.69
C ALA A 183 -9.95 -6.92 20.70
N LEU A 184 -10.86 -6.29 19.94
CA LEU A 184 -12.24 -6.76 19.84
C LEU A 184 -12.32 -8.17 19.24
N TYR A 185 -11.62 -8.42 18.14
CA TYR A 185 -11.55 -9.74 17.49
C TYR A 185 -11.12 -10.84 18.47
N ARG A 186 -10.07 -10.57 19.26
CA ARG A 186 -9.54 -11.50 20.27
C ARG A 186 -10.50 -11.68 21.45
N ASN A 187 -11.10 -10.60 21.94
CA ASN A 187 -12.05 -10.63 23.06
C ASN A 187 -13.32 -11.42 22.72
N LEU A 188 -13.84 -11.27 21.51
CA LEU A 188 -14.96 -12.06 21.00
C LEU A 188 -14.57 -13.54 20.77
N GLY A 189 -13.28 -13.85 20.68
CA GLY A 189 -12.79 -15.20 20.47
C GLY A 189 -13.20 -15.77 19.11
N VAL A 190 -13.31 -14.91 18.09
CA VAL A 190 -13.83 -15.26 16.76
C VAL A 190 -13.11 -16.47 16.17
N ARG A 191 -11.76 -16.51 16.24
CA ARG A 191 -10.99 -17.68 15.78
C ARG A 191 -11.43 -18.98 16.45
N ARG A 192 -11.61 -18.97 17.78
CA ARG A 192 -12.05 -20.16 18.53
C ARG A 192 -13.44 -20.61 18.10
N GLN A 193 -14.35 -19.68 17.82
CA GLN A 193 -15.70 -19.99 17.35
C GLN A 193 -15.65 -20.64 15.96
N LEU A 194 -14.92 -20.04 15.01
CA LEU A 194 -14.80 -20.55 13.65
C LEU A 194 -14.11 -21.93 13.59
N VAL A 195 -13.12 -22.19 14.44
CA VAL A 195 -12.48 -23.51 14.54
C VAL A 195 -13.46 -24.57 15.04
N ARG A 196 -14.33 -24.24 16.00
CA ARG A 196 -15.37 -25.19 16.46
C ARG A 196 -16.35 -25.55 15.35
N GLU A 197 -16.68 -24.60 14.48
CA GLU A 197 -17.61 -24.80 13.37
C GLU A 197 -16.99 -25.56 12.19
N ARG A 198 -15.71 -25.30 11.90
CA ARG A 198 -15.06 -25.75 10.65
C ARG A 198 -14.04 -26.86 10.85
N GLY A 199 -13.69 -27.16 12.10
CA GLY A 199 -12.65 -28.11 12.47
C GLY A 199 -11.24 -27.51 12.44
N GLU A 200 -10.29 -28.27 12.98
CA GLU A 200 -8.88 -27.85 13.13
C GLU A 200 -8.01 -28.25 11.93
N LYS A 201 -8.40 -29.31 11.21
CA LYS A 201 -7.60 -29.84 10.11
C LYS A 201 -7.81 -29.01 8.86
N THR A 202 -6.74 -28.37 8.40
CA THR A 202 -6.67 -27.71 7.09
C THR A 202 -6.01 -28.65 6.09
N VAL A 203 -6.58 -28.75 4.89
CA VAL A 203 -5.96 -29.44 3.75
C VAL A 203 -5.70 -28.39 2.69
N ALA A 204 -4.44 -27.99 2.53
CA ALA A 204 -4.01 -27.20 1.38
C ALA A 204 -3.55 -28.17 0.29
N THR A 205 -4.30 -28.26 -0.79
CA THR A 205 -3.80 -28.87 -2.04
C THR A 205 -2.99 -27.78 -2.72
N GLY A 206 -1.67 -27.76 -2.49
CA GLY A 206 -0.78 -26.78 -3.11
C GLY A 206 -0.94 -26.74 -4.64
N LEU A 207 -0.67 -25.58 -5.22
CA LEU A 207 -0.27 -25.44 -6.62
C LEU A 207 1.26 -25.55 -6.71
#